data_AF-A0A9E5WS60-F1
#
_entry.id   AF-A0A9E5WS60-F1
#
_cell.length_a   1.000
_cell.length_b   1.000
_cell.length_c   1.000
_cell.angle_alpha   90.00
_cell.angle_beta   90.00
_cell.angle_gamma   90.00
#
_symmetry.space_group_name_H-M   'P 1'
#
loop_
_entity.id
_entity.type
_entity.pdbx_description
1 polymer ?
#
loop_
_entity_poly.entity_id
_entity_poly.type
_entity_poly.pdbx_seq_one_letter_code
_entity_poly.pdbx_strand_id
1 'polypeptide(L)' 'MAQQGPGGSQRDRLRGQGRPPRARRIPRFRDTLKVGEKAPDFELKTVDGKKTVRLSSFRGKRPVLLIFGSYT' A
#
# COMPACT_ATOMS: atom_id res chain seq x y z
N MET A 1 31.55 10.47 -62.00
CA MET A 1 31.65 10.55 -60.53
C MET A 1 30.87 11.77 -60.08
N ALA A 2 29.64 11.58 -59.58
CA ALA A 2 28.76 12.66 -59.13
C ALA A 2 28.39 12.41 -57.66
N GLN A 3 28.49 13.49 -56.88
CA GLN A 3 28.40 13.53 -55.43
C GLN A 3 26.96 13.30 -54.96
N GLN A 4 26.76 12.41 -53.99
CA GLN A 4 25.51 12.26 -53.22
C GLN A 4 25.75 12.84 -51.82
N GLY A 5 25.00 13.88 -51.45
CA GLY A 5 24.96 14.39 -50.08
C GLY A 5 23.99 13.57 -49.22
N PRO A 6 24.31 13.25 -47.96
CA PRO A 6 23.33 12.63 -47.07
C PRO A 6 22.51 13.73 -46.38
N GLY A 7 21.27 13.88 -46.84
CA GLY A 7 20.21 14.52 -46.07
C GLY A 7 19.60 13.56 -45.05
N GLY A 8 19.10 14.11 -43.95
CA GLY A 8 18.07 13.45 -43.13
C GLY A 8 18.48 13.17 -41.69
N SER A 9 18.24 14.16 -40.84
CA SER A 9 18.38 14.12 -39.39
C SER A 9 17.51 13.03 -38.74
N GLN A 10 18.08 11.85 -38.51
CA GLN A 10 17.47 10.77 -37.72
C GLN A 10 17.74 10.97 -36.22
N ARG A 11 17.26 12.08 -35.65
CA ARG A 11 17.41 12.36 -34.21
C ARG A 11 16.10 12.52 -33.43
N ASP A 12 14.94 12.31 -34.04
CA ASP A 12 13.70 12.77 -33.39
C ASP A 12 12.49 11.83 -33.51
N ARG A 13 12.66 10.52 -33.30
CA ARG A 13 11.53 9.55 -33.40
C ARG A 13 11.40 8.50 -32.29
N LEU A 14 11.90 8.74 -31.08
CA LEU A 14 11.58 7.89 -29.91
C LEU A 14 11.33 8.70 -28.63
N ARG A 15 10.70 9.88 -28.76
CA ARG A 15 10.18 10.65 -27.61
C ARG A 15 8.66 10.46 -27.54
N GLY A 16 8.22 9.43 -26.82
CA GLY A 16 6.78 9.17 -26.68
C GLY A 16 6.37 7.91 -25.93
N GLN A 17 7.27 7.21 -25.23
CA GLN A 17 6.83 6.19 -24.27
C GLN A 17 6.43 6.91 -22.99
N GLY A 18 5.11 7.12 -22.83
CA GLY A 18 4.51 7.57 -21.58
C GLY A 18 4.99 6.68 -20.45
N ARG A 19 5.76 7.26 -19.52
CA ARG A 19 6.12 6.57 -18.28
C ARG A 19 4.80 6.15 -17.63
N PRO A 20 4.59 4.87 -17.28
CA PRO A 20 3.38 4.50 -16.57
C PRO A 20 3.28 5.40 -15.35
N PRO A 21 2.08 5.93 -15.01
CA PRO A 21 1.90 6.66 -13.78
C PRO A 21 2.46 5.76 -12.68
N ARG A 22 3.45 6.28 -11.93
CA ARG A 22 4.05 5.54 -10.82
C ARG A 22 2.88 5.05 -10.00
N ALA A 23 2.58 3.76 -10.09
CA ALA A 23 1.54 3.16 -9.27
C ALA A 23 1.87 3.63 -7.87
N ARG A 24 0.96 4.42 -7.29
CA ARG A 24 1.16 5.02 -5.98
C ARG A 24 1.48 3.82 -5.11
N ARG A 25 2.75 3.63 -4.75
CA ARG A 25 3.14 2.58 -3.82
C ARG A 25 2.48 3.03 -2.54
N ILE A 26 1.22 2.63 -2.34
CA ILE A 26 0.62 2.59 -1.03
C ILE A 26 1.67 1.78 -0.26
N PRO A 27 2.36 2.39 0.72
CA PRO A 27 3.27 1.64 1.54
C PRO A 27 2.44 0.46 2.03
N ARG A 28 2.77 -0.74 1.55
CA ARG A 28 2.19 -1.96 2.11
C ARG A 28 2.69 -1.84 3.54
N PHE A 29 1.76 -1.61 4.46
CA PHE A 29 1.99 -1.53 5.90
C PHE A 29 2.49 -2.91 6.32
N ARG A 30 3.74 -3.22 5.97
CA ARG A 30 4.53 -4.31 6.48
C ARG A 30 5.18 -3.74 7.74
N ASP A 31 4.32 -3.30 8.64
CA ASP A 31 4.69 -3.01 10.00
C ASP A 31 4.97 -4.36 10.62
N THR A 32 6.25 -4.71 10.66
CA THR A 32 6.70 -5.90 11.35
C THR A 32 6.32 -5.74 12.82
N LEU A 33 5.28 -6.45 13.25
CA LEU A 33 4.89 -6.50 14.66
C LEU A 33 6.08 -7.03 15.46
N LYS A 34 6.52 -6.27 16.48
CA LYS A 34 7.58 -6.70 17.38
C LYS A 34 7.02 -7.11 18.73
N VAL A 35 7.61 -8.14 19.31
CA VAL A 35 7.28 -8.58 20.66
C VAL A 35 7.57 -7.44 21.65
N GLY A 36 6.64 -7.20 22.58
CA GLY A 36 6.74 -6.14 23.58
C GLY A 36 6.33 -4.75 23.09
N GLU A 37 6.24 -4.51 21.78
CA GLU A 37 5.67 -3.27 21.27
C GLU A 37 4.16 -3.23 21.47
N LYS A 38 3.65 -2.01 21.66
CA LYS A 38 2.23 -1.77 21.85
C LYS A 38 1.47 -2.12 20.58
N ALA A 39 0.48 -3.01 20.69
CA ALA A 39 -0.39 -3.36 19.55
C ALA A 39 -1.03 -2.11 18.93
N PRO A 40 -1.04 -1.98 17.57
CA PRO A 40 -1.74 -0.92 16.87
C PRO A 40 -3.20 -0.84 17.29
N ASP A 41 -3.67 0.37 17.56
CA ASP A 41 -5.04 0.57 18.00
C ASP A 41 -6.00 0.57 16.80
N PHE A 42 -7.18 0.01 16.99
CA PHE A 42 -8.26 0.05 16.01
C PHE A 42 -9.60 0.13 16.74
N GLU A 43 -10.61 0.53 15.99
CA GLU A 43 -11.97 0.68 16.47
C GLU A 43 -12.93 0.05 15.45
N LEU A 44 -13.75 -0.89 15.91
CA LEU A 44 -14.66 -1.67 15.06
C LEU A 44 -16.05 -1.73 15.67
N LYS A 45 -17.06 -1.78 14.82
CA LYS A 45 -18.42 -2.11 15.27
C LYS A 45 -18.51 -3.60 15.58
N THR A 46 -19.35 -3.95 16.53
CA THR A 46 -19.76 -5.34 16.76
C THR A 46 -20.53 -5.88 15.56
N VAL A 47 -20.63 -7.22 15.45
CA VAL A 47 -21.33 -7.88 14.34
C VAL A 47 -22.78 -7.40 14.20
N ASP A 48 -23.45 -7.12 15.32
CA ASP A 48 -24.81 -6.58 15.36
C ASP A 48 -24.88 -5.06 15.10
N GLY A 49 -23.75 -4.38 14.94
CA GLY A 49 -23.64 -2.94 14.72
C GLY A 49 -24.00 -2.05 15.92
N LYS A 50 -24.40 -2.62 17.07
CA LYS A 50 -24.95 -1.86 18.20
C LYS A 50 -23.89 -1.18 19.07
N LYS A 51 -22.67 -1.72 19.06
CA LYS A 51 -21.57 -1.21 19.89
C LYS A 51 -20.34 -0.98 19.03
N THR A 52 -19.50 -0.09 19.52
CA THR A 52 -18.18 0.13 18.98
C THR A 52 -17.15 -0.29 20.02
N VAL A 53 -16.16 -1.07 19.61
CA VAL A 53 -15.12 -1.64 20.46
C VAL A 53 -13.77 -1.12 19.98
N ARG A 54 -13.01 -0.56 20.92
CA ARG A 54 -11.65 -0.08 20.69
C ARG A 54 -10.63 -0.99 21.37
N LEU A 55 -9.61 -1.46 20.65
CA LEU A 55 -8.63 -2.42 21.18
C LEU A 55 -7.97 -1.93 22.47
N SER A 56 -7.60 -0.64 22.51
CA SER A 56 -6.96 -0.03 23.68
C SER A 56 -7.76 -0.12 24.98
N SER A 57 -9.08 -0.30 24.92
CA SER A 57 -9.94 -0.43 26.10
C SER A 57 -9.71 -1.71 26.93
N PHE A 58 -9.01 -2.71 26.36
CA PHE A 58 -8.68 -3.98 27.03
C PHE A 58 -7.30 -4.00 27.69
N ARG A 59 -6.46 -2.97 27.46
CA ARG A 59 -5.08 -2.94 27.99
C ARG A 59 -5.07 -3.00 29.52
N GLY A 60 -4.14 -3.77 30.08
CA GLY A 60 -3.91 -3.86 31.53
C GLY A 60 -4.98 -4.58 32.35
N LYS A 61 -6.06 -5.08 31.72
CA LYS A 61 -7.15 -5.78 32.43
C LYS A 61 -6.94 -7.29 32.45
N ARG A 62 -6.52 -7.86 31.32
CA ARG A 62 -6.28 -9.30 31.10
C ARG A 62 -5.55 -9.50 29.76
N PRO A 63 -4.89 -10.65 29.53
CA PRO A 63 -4.37 -10.99 28.21
C PRO A 63 -5.46 -10.97 27.13
N VAL A 64 -5.09 -10.57 25.92
CA VAL A 64 -6.01 -10.43 24.77
C VAL A 64 -5.44 -11.20 23.59
N LEU A 65 -6.27 -12.02 22.94
CA LEU A 65 -5.97 -12.70 21.68
C LEU A 65 -6.75 -12.02 20.55
N LEU A 66 -6.09 -11.77 19.42
CA LEU A 66 -6.71 -11.19 18.23
C LEU A 66 -6.76 -12.22 17.10
N ILE A 67 -7.96 -12.50 16.59
CA ILE A 67 -8.20 -13.45 15.50
C ILE A 67 -8.81 -12.68 14.34
N PHE A 68 -8.19 -12.78 13.16
CA PHE A 68 -8.76 -12.28 11.91
C PHE A 68 -9.32 -13.48 11.13
N GLY A 69 -10.62 -13.49 10.93
CA GLY A 69 -11.33 -14.49 10.13
C GLY A 69 -12.30 -13.80 9.19
N SER A 70 -12.65 -14.48 8.10
CA SER A 70 -13.71 -14.08 7.17
C SER A 70 -14.79 -15.14 7.18
N TYR A 71 -16.05 -14.70 7.17
CA TYR A 71 -17.21 -15.55 6.95
C TYR A 71 -17.90 -15.03 5.69
N THR A 72 -18.03 -15.89 4.69
CA THR A 72 -18.61 -15.59 3.37
C THR A 72 -19.87 -16.40 3.16
#